data_AF-A0A0D2GAC1-F1
#
_entry.id   AF-A0A0D2GAC1-F1
#
_cell.length_a   1.000
_cell.length_b   1.000
_cell.length_c   1.000
_cell.angle_alpha   90.00
_cell.angle_beta   90.00
_cell.angle_gamma   90.00
#
_symmetry.space_group_name_H-M   'P 1'
#
loop_
_entity.id
_entity.type
_entity.pdbx_description
1 polymer ?
#
loop_
_entity_poly.entity_id
_entity_poly.type
_entity_poly.pdbx_seq_one_letter_code
_entity_poly.pdbx_strand_id
1 'polypeptide(L)'
;MLDLEGLKNNKDLVASIDWDMTPRKAFEEYQLKSVDNWKYHSDSPVCYFYVSTWRGEAKLLLIRRSLKQSEELAEVSPPEDLMRDCISSQEGEDMPRGQLPLTPALKNWLYQELGSRG
;
A
#
# COMPACT_ATOMS: atom_id res chain seq x y z
N MET A 1 10.63 -5.97 -8.84
CA MET A 1 10.19 -6.01 -7.44
C MET A 1 11.39 -6.13 -6.52
N LEU A 2 11.46 -5.25 -5.54
CA LEU A 2 12.39 -5.29 -4.41
C LEU A 2 11.78 -6.13 -3.28
N ASP A 3 12.64 -6.74 -2.46
CA ASP A 3 12.22 -7.31 -1.18
C ASP A 3 12.27 -6.24 -0.08
N LEU A 4 11.82 -6.57 1.14
CA LEU A 4 11.91 -5.72 2.33
C LEU A 4 13.33 -5.15 2.54
N GLU A 5 14.37 -5.97 2.37
CA GLU A 5 15.76 -5.52 2.49
C GLU A 5 16.13 -4.48 1.42
N GLY A 6 15.70 -4.73 0.19
CA GLY A 6 15.90 -3.80 -0.93
C GLY A 6 15.16 -2.48 -0.69
N LEU A 7 13.93 -2.55 -0.18
CA LEU A 7 13.16 -1.36 0.16
C LEU A 7 13.83 -0.57 1.30
N LYS A 8 14.30 -1.24 2.35
CA LYS A 8 15.02 -0.62 3.47
C LYS A 8 16.29 0.11 3.03
N ASN A 9 16.98 -0.41 2.02
CA ASN A 9 18.15 0.26 1.44
C ASN A 9 17.76 1.52 0.62
N ASN A 10 16.54 1.58 0.10
CA ASN A 10 16.02 2.69 -0.69
C ASN A 10 15.23 3.70 0.17
N LYS A 11 15.94 4.49 0.96
CA LYS A 11 15.32 5.52 1.83
C LYS A 11 14.50 6.57 1.09
N ASP A 12 14.92 6.95 -0.11
CA ASP A 12 14.18 7.88 -0.98
C ASP A 12 12.80 7.32 -1.32
N LEU A 13 12.76 6.04 -1.70
CA LEU A 13 11.52 5.36 -2.01
C LEU A 13 10.63 5.29 -0.78
N VAL A 14 11.18 4.90 0.38
CA VAL A 14 10.45 4.84 1.66
C VAL A 14 9.89 6.20 2.08
N ALA A 15 10.64 7.29 1.86
CA ALA A 15 10.20 8.65 2.13
C ALA A 15 9.11 9.12 1.15
N SER A 16 9.06 8.55 -0.05
CA SER A 16 8.02 8.83 -1.05
C SER A 16 6.73 8.01 -0.85
N ILE A 17 6.70 7.10 0.13
CA ILE A 17 5.51 6.27 0.39
C ILE A 17 4.46 7.10 1.11
N ASP A 18 3.28 7.13 0.51
CA ASP A 18 2.10 7.71 1.11
C ASP A 18 1.40 6.69 2.01
N TRP A 19 1.56 6.86 3.32
CA TRP A 19 1.00 5.97 4.34
C TRP A 19 -0.48 6.26 4.64
N ASP A 20 -1.00 7.41 4.20
CA ASP A 20 -2.42 7.80 4.38
C ASP A 20 -3.30 7.36 3.20
N MET A 21 -2.67 7.11 2.05
CA MET A 21 -3.29 6.56 0.86
C MET A 21 -3.75 5.11 1.08
N THR A 22 -5.04 4.85 0.84
CA THR A 22 -5.64 3.52 0.90
C THR A 22 -6.12 3.08 -0.48
N PRO A 23 -6.21 1.78 -0.78
CA PRO A 23 -6.77 1.29 -2.04
C PRO A 23 -8.17 1.86 -2.30
N ARG A 24 -8.98 2.06 -1.25
CA ARG A 24 -10.29 2.73 -1.34
C ARG A 24 -10.16 4.20 -1.77
N LYS A 25 -9.33 5.01 -1.10
CA LYS A 25 -9.07 6.40 -1.52
C LYS A 25 -8.51 6.47 -2.94
N ALA A 26 -7.57 5.58 -3.28
CA ALA A 26 -7.01 5.49 -4.62
C ALA A 26 -8.04 5.00 -5.65
N PHE A 27 -9.05 4.23 -5.25
CA PHE A 27 -10.14 3.83 -6.12
C PHE A 27 -11.12 5.00 -6.30
N GLU A 28 -11.50 5.69 -5.23
CA GLU A 28 -12.33 6.89 -5.26
C GLU A 28 -11.68 7.99 -6.10
N GLU A 29 -10.44 8.40 -5.82
CA GLU A 29 -9.73 9.46 -6.55
C GLU A 29 -9.48 9.11 -8.04
N TYR A 30 -9.15 7.85 -8.36
CA TYR A 30 -8.85 7.47 -9.75
C TYR A 30 -10.07 7.01 -10.55
N GLN A 31 -11.15 6.52 -9.93
CA GLN A 31 -12.42 6.24 -10.63
C GLN A 31 -13.28 7.50 -10.75
N LEU A 32 -13.34 8.32 -9.71
CA LEU A 32 -14.02 9.62 -9.73
C LEU A 32 -13.10 10.68 -10.33
N LYS A 33 -12.56 10.43 -11.53
CA LYS A 33 -12.13 11.51 -12.44
C LYS A 33 -13.34 12.29 -12.96
N SER A 34 -14.24 12.69 -12.04
CA SER A 34 -15.25 13.72 -12.22
C SER A 34 -14.66 15.04 -11.72
N VAL A 35 -14.00 15.73 -12.65
CA VAL A 35 -14.04 17.18 -12.88
C VAL A 35 -13.43 18.15 -11.84
N ASP A 36 -13.36 17.90 -10.53
CA ASP A 36 -13.13 19.01 -9.58
C ASP A 36 -11.87 18.98 -8.69
N ASN A 37 -11.09 17.89 -8.63
CA ASN A 37 -9.92 17.85 -7.74
C ASN A 37 -8.59 18.12 -8.48
N TRP A 38 -8.39 19.38 -8.89
CA TRP A 38 -7.17 19.90 -9.53
C TRP A 38 -5.89 19.79 -8.65
N LYS A 39 -6.00 19.36 -7.38
CA LYS A 39 -4.88 19.36 -6.43
C LYS A 39 -3.81 18.30 -6.67
N TYR A 40 -4.05 17.29 -7.51
CA TYR A 40 -3.05 16.29 -7.89
C TYR A 40 -2.57 16.45 -9.33
N HIS A 41 -2.43 17.69 -9.81
CA HIS A 41 -1.78 18.04 -11.08
C HIS A 41 -0.26 17.78 -11.10
N SER A 42 0.29 17.10 -10.10
CA SER A 42 1.65 16.59 -10.19
C SER A 42 1.59 15.29 -10.97
N ASP A 43 2.29 15.23 -12.09
CA ASP A 43 2.72 14.01 -12.80
C ASP A 43 3.52 13.03 -11.91
N SER A 44 3.59 13.30 -10.60
CA SER A 44 4.29 12.53 -9.62
C SER A 44 3.57 11.21 -9.35
N PRO A 45 4.25 10.08 -9.51
CA PRO A 45 3.71 8.80 -9.13
C PRO A 45 3.44 8.75 -7.62
N VAL A 46 2.28 8.22 -7.22
CA VAL A 46 1.99 7.94 -5.81
C VAL A 46 2.41 6.52 -5.47
N CYS A 47 3.20 6.37 -4.41
CA CYS A 47 3.60 5.07 -3.90
C CYS A 47 2.78 4.75 -2.66
N TYR A 48 2.07 3.63 -2.63
CA TYR A 48 1.32 3.21 -1.44
C TYR A 48 1.38 1.70 -1.28
N PHE A 49 1.26 1.26 -0.03
CA PHE A 49 1.18 -0.16 0.28
C PHE A 49 -0.27 -0.63 0.26
N TYR A 50 -0.47 -1.88 -0.11
CA TYR A 50 -1.72 -2.59 0.14
C TYR A 50 -1.42 -4.04 0.49
N VAL A 51 -2.35 -4.66 1.21
CA VAL A 51 -2.32 -6.09 1.47
C VAL A 51 -3.09 -6.79 0.37
N SER A 52 -2.42 -7.67 -0.35
CA SER A 52 -3.02 -8.60 -1.30
C SER A 52 -3.29 -9.92 -0.60
N THR A 53 -4.54 -10.38 -0.60
CA THR A 53 -4.93 -11.69 -0.03
C THR A 53 -5.22 -12.73 -1.11
N TRP A 54 -4.69 -12.51 -2.32
CA TRP A 54 -4.95 -13.38 -3.46
C TRP A 54 -4.45 -14.81 -3.21
N ARG A 55 -5.35 -15.78 -3.39
CA ARG A 55 -5.12 -17.23 -3.17
C ARG A 55 -4.83 -17.66 -1.73
N GLY A 56 -5.19 -16.85 -0.73
CA GLY A 56 -5.02 -17.20 0.69
C GLY A 56 -3.61 -16.92 1.22
N GLU A 57 -2.71 -16.41 0.39
CA GLU A 57 -1.44 -15.87 0.82
C GLU A 57 -1.60 -14.35 0.96
N ALA A 58 -1.51 -13.90 2.20
CA ALA A 58 -1.54 -12.49 2.52
C ALA A 58 -0.14 -11.92 2.31
N LYS A 59 0.01 -11.04 1.33
CA LYS A 59 1.28 -10.36 1.02
C LYS A 59 1.12 -8.85 1.02
N LEU A 60 2.15 -8.14 1.45
CA LEU A 60 2.16 -6.68 1.47
C LEU A 60 2.92 -6.19 0.24
N LEU A 61 2.23 -5.46 -0.63
CA LEU A 61 2.78 -4.99 -1.90
C LEU A 61 2.86 -3.47 -1.91
N LEU A 62 4.04 -2.95 -2.26
CA LEU A 62 4.23 -1.54 -2.56
C LEU A 62 3.99 -1.34 -4.06
N ILE A 63 2.96 -0.57 -4.37
CA ILE A 63 2.66 -0.20 -5.75
C ILE A 63 2.87 1.28 -5.95
N ARG A 64 3.46 1.60 -7.10
CA ARG A 64 3.59 2.93 -7.62
C ARG A 64 2.52 3.13 -8.68
N ARG A 65 1.51 3.92 -8.35
CA ARG A 65 0.45 4.27 -9.27
C ARG A 65 0.73 5.63 -9.88
N SER A 66 0.80 5.64 -11.20
CA SER A 66 0.91 6.85 -12.01
C SER A 66 -0.37 7.02 -12.82
N LEU A 67 -0.60 8.22 -13.36
CA LEU A 67 -1.76 8.49 -14.22
C LEU A 67 -1.89 7.54 -15.43
N LYS A 68 -0.77 7.00 -15.93
CA LYS A 68 -0.72 6.12 -17.10
C LYS A 68 -0.63 4.63 -16.76
N GLN A 69 0.03 4.26 -15.67
CA GLN A 69 0.40 2.87 -15.37
C GLN A 69 0.54 2.65 -13.85
N SER A 70 0.41 1.39 -13.43
CA SER A 70 0.68 0.95 -12.06
C SER A 70 1.82 -0.06 -12.08
N GLU A 71 2.82 0.11 -11.21
CA GLU A 71 4.02 -0.73 -11.15
C GLU A 71 4.29 -1.20 -9.73
N GLU A 72 4.47 -2.51 -9.54
CA GLU A 72 4.79 -3.11 -8.24
C GLU A 72 6.28 -2.96 -7.95
N LEU A 73 6.60 -2.08 -7.00
CA LEU A 73 7.97 -1.73 -6.65
C LEU A 73 8.57 -2.74 -5.70
N ALA A 74 7.84 -3.15 -4.67
CA ALA A 74 8.33 -4.05 -3.63
C ALA A 74 7.26 -5.03 -3.16
N GLU A 75 7.69 -6.22 -2.77
CA GLU A 75 6.88 -7.22 -2.07
C GLU A 75 7.50 -7.45 -0.69
N VAL A 76 6.64 -7.49 0.32
CA VAL A 76 7.01 -7.71 1.71
C VAL A 76 6.08 -8.75 2.29
N SER A 77 6.64 -9.74 2.97
CA SER A 77 5.88 -10.80 3.64
C SER A 77 5.95 -10.57 5.15
N PRO A 78 4.97 -9.87 5.76
CA PRO A 78 4.87 -9.76 7.20
C PRO A 78 4.54 -11.13 7.84
N PRO A 79 4.74 -11.27 9.17
CA PRO A 79 4.40 -12.50 9.88
C PRO A 79 2.91 -12.84 9.75
N GLU A 80 2.62 -14.12 9.60
CA GLU A 80 1.27 -14.63 9.32
C GLU A 80 0.25 -14.24 10.40
N ASP A 81 0.69 -14.12 11.66
CA ASP A 81 -0.15 -13.70 12.79
C ASP A 81 -0.70 -12.27 12.58
N LEU A 82 0.15 -11.32 12.19
CA LEU A 82 -0.27 -9.95 11.88
C LEU A 82 -1.19 -9.94 10.67
N MET A 83 -0.88 -10.70 9.62
CA MET A 83 -1.75 -10.75 8.43
C MET A 83 -3.10 -11.33 8.75
N ARG A 84 -3.15 -12.38 9.55
CA ARG A 84 -4.39 -13.02 9.96
C ARG A 84 -5.24 -12.07 10.80
N ASP A 85 -4.64 -11.35 11.74
CA ASP A 85 -5.33 -10.30 12.49
C ASP A 85 -5.86 -9.18 11.58
N CYS A 86 -5.07 -8.79 10.58
CA CYS A 86 -5.48 -7.78 9.60
C CYS A 86 -6.61 -8.24 8.70
N ILE A 87 -6.55 -9.48 8.23
CA ILE A 87 -7.60 -10.09 7.43
C ILE A 87 -8.84 -10.20 8.28
N SER A 88 -8.78 -10.83 9.45
CA SER A 88 -9.95 -11.01 10.31
C SER A 88 -10.56 -9.72 10.83
N SER A 89 -9.77 -8.67 11.04
CA SER A 89 -10.30 -7.33 11.36
C SER A 89 -11.03 -6.67 10.19
N GLN A 90 -10.75 -7.10 8.95
CA GLN A 90 -11.31 -6.55 7.71
C GLN A 90 -12.16 -7.59 6.96
N GLU A 91 -12.40 -8.76 7.56
CA GLU A 91 -13.21 -9.84 7.01
C GLU A 91 -14.68 -9.38 7.01
N GLY A 92 -15.19 -9.06 5.82
CA GLY A 92 -16.53 -8.52 5.61
C GLY A 92 -16.57 -7.07 5.12
N GLU A 93 -15.42 -6.39 5.01
CA GLU A 93 -15.34 -5.09 4.36
C GLU A 93 -15.41 -5.28 2.82
N ASP A 94 -16.34 -4.59 2.16
CA ASP A 94 -16.52 -4.65 0.71
C ASP A 94 -15.33 -3.95 0.02
N MET A 95 -14.25 -4.72 -0.18
CA MET A 95 -13.02 -4.22 -0.77
C MET A 95 -12.78 -4.81 -2.15
N PRO A 96 -12.40 -3.97 -3.13
CA PRO A 96 -12.25 -4.40 -4.50
C PRO A 96 -11.11 -5.43 -4.61
N ARG A 97 -11.48 -6.67 -4.98
CA ARG A 97 -10.55 -7.72 -5.46
C ARG A 97 -9.47 -8.16 -4.47
N GLY A 98 -9.79 -8.21 -3.17
CA GLY A 98 -8.85 -8.72 -2.14
C GLY A 98 -7.67 -7.79 -1.87
N GLN A 99 -7.86 -6.48 -2.09
CA GLN A 99 -6.91 -5.44 -1.71
C GLN A 99 -7.36 -4.80 -0.40
N LEU A 100 -6.70 -5.16 0.69
CA LEU A 100 -6.96 -4.59 2.00
C LEU A 100 -6.04 -3.40 2.27
N PRO A 101 -6.51 -2.33 2.93
CA PRO A 101 -5.64 -1.27 3.43
C PRO A 101 -4.72 -1.81 4.53
N LEU A 102 -3.61 -1.09 4.78
CA LEU A 102 -2.79 -1.42 5.94
C LEU A 102 -3.53 -1.05 7.22
N THR A 103 -3.61 -2.03 8.11
CA THR A 103 -3.96 -1.79 9.50
C THR A 103 -2.85 -1.01 10.21
N PRO A 104 -3.16 -0.31 11.30
CA PRO A 104 -2.15 0.34 12.14
C PRO A 104 -1.07 -0.63 12.64
N ALA A 105 -1.41 -1.91 12.88
CA ALA A 105 -0.45 -2.93 13.28
C ALA A 105 0.61 -3.19 12.19
N LEU A 106 0.19 -3.37 10.94
CA LEU A 106 1.11 -3.54 9.81
C LEU A 106 1.94 -2.29 9.53
N LYS A 107 1.34 -1.10 9.63
CA LYS A 107 2.08 0.16 9.49
C LYS A 107 3.18 0.26 10.54
N ASN A 108 2.85 -0.02 11.80
CA ASN A 108 3.83 0.01 12.88
C ASN A 108 4.95 -1.01 12.66
N TRP A 109 4.62 -2.23 12.23
CA TRP A 109 5.62 -3.23 11.88
C TRP A 109 6.54 -2.74 10.74
N LEU A 110 5.98 -2.20 9.66
CA LEU A 110 6.78 -1.63 8.57
C LEU A 110 7.67 -0.46 9.04
N TYR A 111 7.18 0.40 9.92
CA TYR A 111 7.98 1.49 10.49
C TYR A 111 9.18 0.95 11.28
N GLN A 112 8.99 -0.13 12.05
CA GLN A 112 10.10 -0.81 12.74
C GLN A 112 11.10 -1.41 11.75
N GLU A 113 10.61 -2.10 10.72
CA GLU A 113 11.48 -2.77 9.74
C GLU A 113 12.27 -1.78 8.88
N LEU A 114 11.61 -0.74 8.38
CA LEU A 114 12.21 0.30 7.54
C LEU A 114 13.04 1.31 8.34
N GLY A 115 12.90 1.33 9.67
CA GLY A 115 13.58 2.31 10.54
C GLY A 115 13.12 3.75 10.29
N SER A 116 11.97 3.92 9.63
CA SER A 116 11.35 5.21 9.39
C SER A 116 10.62 5.61 10.68
N ARG A 117 11.17 6.56 11.42
CA ARG A 117 10.47 7.16 12.56
C ARG A 117 9.31 7.98 11.98
N GLY A 118 8.08 7.52 12.21
CA GLY A 118 6.85 8.28 11.93
C GLY A 118 6.79 9.58 12.74
#